data_AF-A0A9D1WHG0-F1
#
_entry.id   AF-A0A9D1WHG0-F1
#
_cell.length_a   1.000
_cell.length_b   1.000
_cell.length_c   1.000
_cell.angle_alpha   90.00
_cell.angle_beta   90.00
_cell.angle_gamma   90.00
#
_symmetry.space_group_name_H-M   'P 1'
#
loop_
_entity.id
_entity.type
_entity.pdbx_description
1 polymer ?
#
loop_
_entity_poly.entity_id
_entity_poly.type
_entity_poly.pdbx_seq_one_letter_code
_entity_poly.pdbx_strand_id
1 'polypeptide(L)'
;MEQFRITFLPSDRTLLVPKDTTILEAEIQAGLQPDAPCGGLGRCGKCLVHIQSGPITGVQKACTTRITGDMVVDTRVASGHKILTSGASREIPVYPHLTVVSFHLPEIRLGEKVSNWERLLKAIGCENQQIIPDLDIISGLQTFYQESSDGYAVLSQGKILGLSHEKPACYLAAFDVGTTTIVGYLLNAETGQELAASSLLNPQSQYGADVILRSNYALEHSVEPLCQAVRQAICQILEDLCQKTGIEKETIWQLSLVGNTCMSHLFLGISPESLVRAPYHPAVSQPLVLDASRLSLPIHPKGQVFVLPNIAGFVGADTVGCMVSAEYHEREEQTLLIDIGTNGEMVLGNRERRVCCSTAAGPAFEGAKITCGMRGAQGAIDHVRFRDGKLEYSVIGGGTPTGICGSGLMDLMACLLEHGFVEESGRMIRPEKLTDPTAIANKDRLEKVNGGWAFVLYREEERPTVYFTQKDIREVQLAKAAMSAGIQLLTEHMGLTISQIDKVLIAGAFGSYMSPESACRIGLIPQELFERITAIGNAAGEGAKAVILNQQLWETASSLASETEFLELATSPNFQDCFVDELEFPEKETEKEG
;
A
#
# COMPACT_ATOMS: atom_id res chain seq x y z
N MET A 1 -21.34 -16.80 32.20
CA MET A 1 -19.90 -16.43 32.21
C MET A 1 -19.78 -15.09 32.90
N GLU A 2 -18.77 -14.92 33.76
CA GLU A 2 -18.48 -13.63 34.39
C GLU A 2 -18.10 -12.62 33.28
N GLN A 3 -18.67 -11.42 33.32
CA GLN A 3 -18.47 -10.38 32.29
C GLN A 3 -18.05 -9.08 32.98
N PHE A 4 -17.19 -8.31 32.31
CA PHE A 4 -16.68 -7.05 32.80
C PHE A 4 -16.93 -5.93 31.79
N ARG A 5 -17.11 -4.72 32.31
CA ARG A 5 -17.30 -3.50 31.53
C ARG A 5 -15.95 -2.90 31.17
N ILE A 6 -15.72 -2.68 29.89
CA ILE A 6 -14.56 -1.95 29.38
C ILE A 6 -15.00 -0.73 28.60
N THR A 7 -14.40 0.42 28.90
CA THR A 7 -14.65 1.70 28.20
C THR A 7 -13.38 2.17 27.52
N PHE A 8 -13.46 2.45 26.21
CA PHE A 8 -12.35 2.91 25.40
C PHE A 8 -12.43 4.42 25.11
N LEU A 9 -11.42 5.15 25.56
CA LEU A 9 -11.23 6.57 25.30
C LEU A 9 -10.24 6.77 24.14
N PRO A 10 -10.43 7.82 23.30
CA PRO A 10 -11.42 8.89 23.40
C PRO A 10 -12.73 8.56 22.68
N SER A 11 -12.83 7.36 22.09
CA SER A 11 -13.98 6.92 21.29
C SER A 11 -15.30 6.81 22.08
N ASP A 12 -15.22 6.84 23.41
CA ASP A 12 -16.32 6.67 24.37
C ASP A 12 -17.17 5.40 24.12
N ARG A 13 -16.52 4.35 23.58
CA ARG A 13 -17.17 3.06 23.31
C ARG A 13 -17.07 2.17 24.52
N THR A 14 -18.20 1.64 24.97
CA THR A 14 -18.28 0.75 26.14
C THR A 14 -18.85 -0.60 25.74
N LEU A 15 -18.20 -1.68 26.18
CA LEU A 15 -18.62 -3.05 25.95
C LEU A 15 -18.73 -3.85 27.24
N LEU A 16 -19.50 -4.93 27.18
CA LEU A 16 -19.45 -6.04 28.15
C LEU A 16 -18.77 -7.23 27.48
N VAL A 17 -17.62 -7.62 27.99
CA VAL A 17 -16.83 -8.73 27.45
C VAL A 17 -16.70 -9.86 28.48
N PRO A 18 -16.62 -11.13 28.05
CA PRO A 18 -16.32 -12.24 28.96
C PRO A 18 -14.99 -12.03 29.69
N LYS A 19 -14.91 -12.53 30.93
CA LYS A 19 -13.66 -12.63 31.68
C LYS A 19 -12.58 -13.32 30.84
N ASP A 20 -11.35 -12.85 30.99
CA ASP A 20 -10.14 -13.30 30.28
C ASP A 20 -10.04 -12.94 28.79
N THR A 21 -11.02 -12.22 28.22
CA THR A 21 -10.87 -11.56 26.92
C THR A 21 -9.69 -10.59 26.97
N THR A 22 -8.86 -10.55 25.94
CA THR A 22 -7.75 -9.58 25.87
C THR A 22 -8.26 -8.18 25.57
N ILE A 23 -7.53 -7.15 25.97
CA ILE A 23 -7.88 -5.78 25.62
C ILE A 23 -7.92 -5.61 24.09
N LEU A 24 -6.99 -6.24 23.36
CA LEU A 24 -6.96 -6.21 21.90
C LEU A 24 -8.25 -6.78 21.28
N GLU A 25 -8.71 -7.95 21.73
CA GLU A 25 -9.97 -8.53 21.26
C GLU A 25 -11.17 -7.65 21.60
N ALA A 26 -11.16 -7.01 22.77
CA ALA A 26 -12.20 -6.07 23.17
C ALA A 26 -12.19 -4.78 22.34
N GLU A 27 -11.02 -4.26 21.96
CA GLU A 27 -10.89 -3.12 21.04
C GLU A 27 -11.49 -3.47 19.67
N ILE A 28 -11.19 -4.66 19.16
CA ILE A 28 -11.73 -5.17 17.90
C ILE A 28 -13.25 -5.32 17.98
N GLN A 29 -13.78 -5.93 19.04
CA GLN A 29 -15.22 -6.03 19.28
C GLN A 29 -15.88 -4.66 19.43
N ALA A 30 -15.13 -3.65 19.91
CA ALA A 30 -15.61 -2.28 20.04
C ALA A 30 -15.61 -1.56 18.70
N GLY A 31 -15.16 -2.20 17.62
CA GLY A 31 -15.00 -1.58 16.30
C GLY A 31 -13.89 -0.53 16.27
N LEU A 32 -12.90 -0.63 17.16
CA LEU A 32 -11.68 0.17 17.14
C LEU A 32 -10.62 -0.51 16.26
N GLN A 33 -9.60 0.24 15.86
CA GLN A 33 -8.53 -0.22 14.98
C GLN A 33 -7.17 -0.16 15.71
N PRO A 34 -6.91 -1.09 16.65
CA PRO A 34 -5.66 -1.13 17.40
C PRO A 34 -4.47 -1.53 16.53
N ASP A 35 -3.32 -0.85 16.68
CA ASP A 35 -2.08 -1.14 15.96
C ASP A 35 -1.38 -2.39 16.54
N ALA A 36 -1.66 -3.57 15.98
CA ALA A 36 -1.16 -4.85 16.52
C ALA A 36 -0.52 -5.77 15.46
N PRO A 37 0.54 -5.35 14.75
CA PRO A 37 1.09 -6.12 13.63
C PRO A 37 1.73 -7.43 14.05
N CYS A 38 2.02 -7.69 15.33
CA CYS A 38 2.42 -9.05 15.73
C CYS A 38 1.24 -10.05 15.81
N GLY A 39 0.04 -9.70 15.36
CA GLY A 39 -1.13 -10.59 15.38
C GLY A 39 -1.51 -11.03 16.80
N GLY A 40 -1.31 -10.15 17.78
CA GLY A 40 -1.61 -10.46 19.18
C GLY A 40 -0.55 -11.29 19.94
N LEU A 41 0.60 -11.60 19.33
CA LEU A 41 1.62 -12.49 19.93
C LEU A 41 2.47 -11.85 21.06
N GLY A 42 2.25 -10.59 21.42
CA GLY A 42 2.97 -9.91 22.51
C GLY A 42 4.40 -9.45 22.20
N ARG A 43 4.86 -9.57 20.94
CA ARG A 43 6.28 -9.40 20.59
C ARG A 43 6.67 -8.00 20.11
N CYS A 44 5.76 -7.26 19.44
CA CYS A 44 6.12 -5.96 18.84
C CYS A 44 5.94 -4.77 19.78
N GLY A 45 5.05 -4.85 20.77
CA GLY A 45 4.76 -3.72 21.66
C GLY A 45 4.14 -2.51 20.97
N LYS A 46 3.45 -2.68 19.84
CA LYS A 46 2.77 -1.56 19.15
C LYS A 46 1.32 -1.36 19.59
N CYS A 47 0.68 -2.39 20.12
CA CYS A 47 -0.69 -2.33 20.66
C CYS A 47 -0.73 -1.73 22.08
N LEU A 48 0.15 -0.77 22.37
CA LEU A 48 0.21 -0.19 23.70
C LEU A 48 -1.00 0.68 23.93
N VAL A 49 -1.59 0.52 25.10
CA VAL A 49 -2.74 1.28 25.58
C VAL A 49 -2.47 1.73 27.01
N HIS A 50 -3.07 2.84 27.42
CA HIS A 50 -2.94 3.31 28.78
C HIS A 50 -4.20 2.99 29.57
N ILE A 51 -4.11 2.08 30.54
CA ILE A 51 -5.23 1.73 31.41
C ILE A 51 -5.32 2.80 32.51
N GLN A 52 -6.34 3.66 32.41
CA GLN A 52 -6.57 4.76 33.35
C GLN A 52 -7.15 4.28 34.68
N SER A 53 -8.04 3.28 34.64
CA SER A 53 -8.64 2.68 35.83
C SER A 53 -8.95 1.21 35.59
N GLY A 54 -8.81 0.37 36.63
CA GLY A 54 -9.07 -1.06 36.56
C GLY A 54 -8.18 -1.87 37.51
N PRO A 55 -8.22 -3.22 37.43
CA PRO A 55 -7.40 -4.12 38.26
C PRO A 55 -5.89 -3.92 38.11
N ILE A 56 -5.48 -3.37 36.97
CA ILE A 56 -4.11 -3.00 36.61
C ILE A 56 -4.17 -1.62 35.95
N THR A 57 -3.16 -0.79 36.18
CA THR A 57 -3.08 0.58 35.65
C THR A 57 -1.77 0.83 34.92
N GLY A 58 -1.72 1.89 34.11
CA GLY A 58 -0.55 2.29 33.36
C GLY A 58 -0.51 1.75 31.93
N VAL A 59 0.64 1.91 31.26
CA VAL A 59 0.84 1.50 29.87
C VAL A 59 1.00 -0.02 29.80
N GLN A 60 0.15 -0.68 29.03
CA GLN A 60 0.11 -2.13 28.88
C GLN A 60 0.00 -2.54 27.41
N LYS A 61 0.45 -3.74 27.06
CA LYS A 61 0.23 -4.32 25.73
C LYS A 61 -1.18 -4.88 25.64
N ALA A 62 -2.05 -4.27 24.82
CA ALA A 62 -3.44 -4.69 24.67
C ALA A 62 -3.60 -6.18 24.34
N CYS A 63 -2.69 -6.74 23.53
CA CYS A 63 -2.75 -8.14 23.08
C CYS A 63 -2.48 -9.20 24.15
N THR A 64 -1.69 -8.89 25.18
CA THR A 64 -1.33 -9.86 26.23
C THR A 64 -2.07 -9.61 27.53
N THR A 65 -2.73 -8.46 27.64
CA THR A 65 -3.39 -8.03 28.86
C THR A 65 -4.83 -8.53 28.88
N ARG A 66 -5.17 -9.34 29.89
CA ARG A 66 -6.49 -9.94 30.07
C ARG A 66 -7.39 -9.09 30.94
N ILE A 67 -8.67 -9.06 30.60
CA ILE A 67 -9.72 -8.32 31.32
C ILE A 67 -10.23 -9.19 32.48
N THR A 68 -9.85 -8.80 33.70
CA THR A 68 -10.21 -9.50 34.95
C THR A 68 -11.09 -8.66 35.88
N GLY A 69 -11.54 -7.49 35.42
CA GLY A 69 -12.36 -6.54 36.16
C GLY A 69 -12.72 -5.36 35.27
N ASP A 70 -13.67 -4.53 35.72
CA ASP A 70 -14.07 -3.33 34.99
C ASP A 70 -12.87 -2.38 34.80
N MET A 71 -12.70 -1.84 33.60
CA MET A 71 -11.56 -0.96 33.29
C MET A 71 -11.87 0.13 32.26
N VAL A 72 -11.12 1.24 32.35
CA VAL A 72 -11.13 2.33 31.37
C VAL A 72 -9.77 2.39 30.70
N VAL A 73 -9.77 2.28 29.37
CA VAL A 73 -8.57 2.16 28.55
C VAL A 73 -8.51 3.35 27.58
N ASP A 74 -7.38 4.04 27.57
CA ASP A 74 -7.08 5.13 26.65
C ASP A 74 -6.20 4.63 25.50
N THR A 75 -6.71 4.74 24.28
CA THR A 75 -6.10 4.20 23.05
C THR A 75 -5.20 5.22 22.34
N ARG A 76 -5.09 6.46 22.85
CA ARG A 76 -4.25 7.54 22.24
C ARG A 76 -2.76 7.33 22.36
N VAL A 77 -2.32 6.23 22.97
CA VAL A 77 -0.90 5.88 23.01
C VAL A 77 -0.37 5.51 21.61
N ALA A 78 -1.26 5.27 20.62
CA ALA A 78 -0.90 5.05 19.22
C ALA A 78 -0.99 6.35 18.36
N SER A 79 0.13 6.62 17.66
CA SER A 79 0.55 7.85 16.99
C SER A 79 -0.27 8.29 15.77
N GLY A 80 -0.33 9.62 15.52
CA GLY A 80 -0.76 10.18 14.24
C GLY A 80 0.17 9.75 13.09
N HIS A 81 -0.34 8.93 12.18
CA HIS A 81 0.41 8.41 11.03
C HIS A 81 0.37 9.40 9.85
N LYS A 82 1.52 9.65 9.21
CA LYS A 82 1.55 10.26 7.87
C LYS A 82 1.49 9.14 6.84
N ILE A 83 0.40 9.11 6.08
CA ILE A 83 0.21 8.19 4.96
C ILE A 83 0.58 8.91 3.66
N LEU A 84 1.37 8.26 2.80
CA LEU A 84 1.66 8.80 1.47
C LEU A 84 0.41 8.70 0.60
N THR A 85 -0.16 9.84 0.23
CA THR A 85 -1.33 9.91 -0.65
C THR A 85 -0.99 10.38 -2.06
N SER A 86 0.17 11.00 -2.31
CA SER A 86 0.51 11.56 -3.63
C SER A 86 1.65 10.81 -4.33
N GLY A 87 1.59 10.73 -5.66
CA GLY A 87 2.67 10.25 -6.52
C GLY A 87 3.10 11.28 -7.56
N ALA A 88 4.03 10.91 -8.44
CA ALA A 88 4.37 11.68 -9.63
C ALA A 88 3.16 11.71 -10.57
N SER A 89 2.32 12.73 -10.44
CA SER A 89 1.15 12.93 -11.26
C SER A 89 1.54 13.47 -12.63
N ARG A 90 0.92 12.91 -13.68
CA ARG A 90 0.98 13.42 -15.06
C ARG A 90 -0.41 13.77 -15.53
N GLU A 91 -0.52 14.66 -16.51
CA GLU A 91 -1.81 14.90 -17.16
C GLU A 91 -2.23 13.64 -17.93
N ILE A 92 -3.41 13.14 -17.62
CA ILE A 92 -3.98 11.95 -18.26
C ILE A 92 -5.11 12.42 -19.17
N PRO A 93 -5.06 12.12 -20.49
CA PRO A 93 -6.18 12.41 -21.36
C PRO A 93 -7.45 11.71 -20.86
N VAL A 94 -8.51 12.49 -20.65
CA VAL A 94 -9.74 12.03 -20.00
C VAL A 94 -10.67 11.41 -21.04
N TYR A 95 -10.64 10.08 -21.09
CA TYR A 95 -11.49 9.25 -21.93
C TYR A 95 -12.01 8.05 -21.11
N PRO A 96 -12.80 8.28 -20.05
CA PRO A 96 -13.23 7.24 -19.14
C PRO A 96 -14.20 6.27 -19.82
N HIS A 97 -14.39 5.09 -19.23
CA HIS A 97 -15.44 4.16 -19.69
C HIS A 97 -16.85 4.74 -19.55
N LEU A 98 -17.04 5.68 -18.62
CA LEU A 98 -18.28 6.40 -18.39
C LEU A 98 -18.48 7.51 -19.43
N THR A 99 -19.53 7.45 -20.22
CA THR A 99 -19.88 8.51 -21.19
C THR A 99 -21.28 9.04 -20.91
N VAL A 100 -21.44 10.35 -20.95
CA VAL A 100 -22.76 11.01 -20.87
C VAL A 100 -23.14 11.50 -22.26
N VAL A 101 -24.24 10.97 -22.81
CA VAL A 101 -24.74 11.30 -24.14
C VAL A 101 -26.07 12.03 -24.01
N SER A 102 -26.16 13.26 -24.53
CA SER A 102 -27.45 13.92 -24.73
C SER A 102 -28.18 13.31 -25.92
N PHE A 103 -29.50 13.16 -25.80
CA PHE A 103 -30.32 12.60 -26.85
C PHE A 103 -31.69 13.27 -26.91
N HIS A 104 -32.36 13.09 -28.06
CA HIS A 104 -33.74 13.47 -28.29
C HIS A 104 -34.53 12.26 -28.80
N LEU A 105 -35.63 11.92 -28.13
CA LEU A 105 -36.54 10.86 -28.54
C LEU A 105 -37.57 11.42 -29.54
N PRO A 106 -37.53 11.01 -30.82
CA PRO A 106 -38.43 11.54 -31.84
C PRO A 106 -39.88 11.09 -31.60
N GLU A 107 -40.87 11.92 -31.95
CA GLU A 107 -42.28 11.59 -31.78
C GLU A 107 -42.69 10.25 -32.42
N ILE A 108 -43.57 9.51 -31.73
CA ILE A 108 -44.12 8.24 -32.21
C ILE A 108 -45.18 8.52 -33.28
N ARG A 109 -45.03 7.94 -34.47
CA ARG A 109 -46.08 8.00 -35.50
C ARG A 109 -47.04 6.82 -35.39
N LEU A 110 -48.33 7.09 -35.63
CA LEU A 110 -49.36 6.06 -35.70
C LEU A 110 -48.98 4.98 -36.73
N GLY A 111 -48.93 3.73 -36.28
CA GLY A 111 -48.60 2.56 -37.11
C GLY A 111 -47.12 2.13 -37.09
N GLU A 112 -46.24 2.87 -36.42
CA GLU A 112 -44.86 2.43 -36.18
C GLU A 112 -44.81 1.20 -35.27
N LYS A 113 -43.92 0.26 -35.58
CA LYS A 113 -43.74 -1.01 -34.85
C LYS A 113 -42.49 -1.02 -33.95
N VAL A 114 -41.81 0.11 -33.84
CA VAL A 114 -40.53 0.23 -33.12
C VAL A 114 -40.80 0.42 -31.63
N SER A 115 -40.10 -0.32 -30.78
CA SER A 115 -40.19 -0.19 -29.33
C SER A 115 -39.52 1.09 -28.83
N ASN A 116 -39.89 1.57 -27.64
CA ASN A 116 -39.20 2.71 -27.01
C ASN A 116 -37.73 2.41 -26.75
N TRP A 117 -37.39 1.15 -26.47
CA TRP A 117 -36.00 0.73 -26.28
C TRP A 117 -35.18 0.90 -27.56
N GLU A 118 -35.67 0.40 -28.71
CA GLU A 118 -35.01 0.60 -30.00
C GLU A 118 -34.91 2.08 -30.38
N ARG A 119 -35.94 2.87 -30.06
CA ARG A 119 -35.92 4.34 -30.24
C ARG A 119 -34.81 4.99 -29.41
N LEU A 120 -34.67 4.59 -28.14
CA LEU A 120 -33.61 5.07 -27.26
C LEU A 120 -32.23 4.70 -27.82
N LEU A 121 -32.01 3.42 -28.15
CA LEU A 121 -30.73 2.97 -28.72
C LEU A 121 -30.33 3.76 -29.95
N LYS A 122 -31.28 4.02 -30.86
CA LYS A 122 -31.04 4.87 -32.03
C LYS A 122 -30.73 6.33 -31.65
N ALA A 123 -31.42 6.88 -30.67
CA ALA A 123 -31.23 8.26 -30.23
C ALA A 123 -29.85 8.50 -29.58
N ILE A 124 -29.28 7.48 -28.92
CA ILE A 124 -27.95 7.54 -28.31
C ILE A 124 -26.82 7.02 -29.23
N GLY A 125 -27.13 6.60 -30.47
CA GLY A 125 -26.15 6.09 -31.44
C GLY A 125 -25.66 4.66 -31.18
N CYS A 126 -26.45 3.85 -30.47
CA CYS A 126 -26.15 2.47 -30.11
C CYS A 126 -27.03 1.44 -30.84
N GLU A 127 -27.70 1.80 -31.94
CA GLU A 127 -28.64 0.91 -32.65
C GLU A 127 -28.03 -0.38 -33.22
N ASN A 128 -26.71 -0.37 -33.45
CA ASN A 128 -25.97 -1.53 -33.97
C ASN A 128 -25.28 -2.34 -32.86
N GLN A 129 -25.43 -1.93 -31.59
CA GLN A 129 -24.83 -2.61 -30.44
C GLN A 129 -25.83 -3.57 -29.80
N GLN A 130 -25.36 -4.74 -29.38
CA GLN A 130 -26.18 -5.67 -28.58
C GLN A 130 -26.18 -5.24 -27.11
N ILE A 131 -26.98 -4.22 -26.79
CA ILE A 131 -27.19 -3.79 -25.41
C ILE A 131 -28.37 -4.55 -24.81
N ILE A 132 -28.10 -5.29 -23.74
CA ILE A 132 -29.15 -6.00 -23.00
C ILE A 132 -30.03 -4.96 -22.30
N PRO A 133 -31.36 -4.98 -22.51
CA PRO A 133 -32.27 -4.04 -21.88
C PRO A 133 -32.29 -4.17 -20.35
N ASP A 134 -32.00 -3.08 -19.64
CA ASP A 134 -32.10 -3.01 -18.17
C ASP A 134 -33.57 -2.81 -17.75
N LEU A 135 -34.06 -3.66 -16.85
CA LEU A 135 -35.48 -3.67 -16.46
C LEU A 135 -35.92 -2.36 -15.78
N ASP A 136 -35.06 -1.75 -14.98
CA ASP A 136 -35.39 -0.51 -14.29
C ASP A 136 -35.54 0.62 -15.31
N ILE A 137 -34.63 0.69 -16.28
CA ILE A 137 -34.66 1.69 -17.34
C ILE A 137 -35.88 1.50 -18.24
N ILE A 138 -36.14 0.29 -18.75
CA ILE A 138 -37.28 0.05 -19.65
C ILE A 138 -38.61 0.37 -18.95
N SER A 139 -38.74 -0.02 -17.68
CA SER A 139 -39.98 0.19 -16.92
C SER A 139 -40.30 1.68 -16.75
N GLY A 140 -39.28 2.53 -16.59
CA GLY A 140 -39.43 3.97 -16.48
C GLY A 140 -39.45 4.75 -17.80
N LEU A 141 -39.05 4.13 -18.91
CA LEU A 141 -38.78 4.83 -20.18
C LEU A 141 -40.00 5.55 -20.76
N GLN A 142 -41.20 4.97 -20.61
CA GLN A 142 -42.43 5.61 -21.08
C GLN A 142 -42.77 6.85 -20.25
N THR A 143 -42.59 6.79 -18.94
CA THR A 143 -42.80 7.93 -18.04
C THR A 143 -41.79 9.03 -18.30
N PHE A 144 -40.51 8.67 -18.43
CA PHE A 144 -39.44 9.60 -18.82
C PHE A 144 -39.80 10.36 -20.11
N TYR A 145 -40.21 9.65 -21.17
CA TYR A 145 -40.60 10.26 -22.43
C TYR A 145 -41.84 11.18 -22.33
N GLN A 146 -42.77 10.88 -21.41
CA GLN A 146 -43.96 11.73 -21.19
C GLN A 146 -43.63 13.04 -20.48
N GLU A 147 -42.59 13.05 -19.65
CA GLU A 147 -42.10 14.25 -18.97
C GLU A 147 -41.31 15.15 -19.93
N SER A 148 -40.43 14.56 -20.74
CA SER A 148 -39.69 15.25 -21.81
C SER A 148 -39.17 14.27 -22.86
N SER A 149 -39.07 14.72 -24.10
CA SER A 149 -38.39 13.99 -25.18
C SER A 149 -36.87 14.16 -25.16
N ASP A 150 -36.36 15.18 -24.48
CA ASP A 150 -34.93 15.44 -24.33
C ASP A 150 -34.39 14.86 -23.02
N GLY A 151 -33.17 14.34 -23.08
CA GLY A 151 -32.51 13.75 -21.92
C GLY A 151 -31.04 13.44 -22.12
N TYR A 152 -30.46 12.85 -21.08
CA TYR A 152 -29.08 12.38 -21.02
C TYR A 152 -29.08 10.90 -20.64
N ALA A 153 -28.25 10.12 -21.32
CA ALA A 153 -27.98 8.73 -21.00
C ALA A 153 -26.55 8.59 -20.47
N VAL A 154 -26.40 7.89 -19.34
CA VAL A 154 -25.10 7.50 -18.80
C VAL A 154 -24.77 6.11 -19.30
N LEU A 155 -23.67 5.97 -20.02
CA LEU A 155 -23.24 4.75 -20.68
C LEU A 155 -21.92 4.26 -20.09
N SER A 156 -21.75 2.95 -20.00
CA SER A 156 -20.47 2.32 -19.67
C SER A 156 -20.39 0.91 -20.23
N GLN A 157 -19.29 0.57 -20.91
CA GLN A 157 -18.99 -0.77 -21.42
C GLN A 157 -20.19 -1.47 -22.11
N GLY A 158 -20.87 -0.79 -23.01
CA GLY A 158 -22.01 -1.35 -23.74
C GLY A 158 -23.27 -1.55 -22.89
N LYS A 159 -23.39 -0.85 -21.75
CA LYS A 159 -24.59 -0.79 -20.90
C LYS A 159 -25.07 0.66 -20.77
N ILE A 160 -26.39 0.82 -20.65
CA ILE A 160 -27.00 2.07 -20.18
C ILE A 160 -27.15 1.94 -18.66
N LEU A 161 -26.47 2.81 -17.91
CA LEU A 161 -26.50 2.81 -16.45
C LEU A 161 -27.64 3.65 -15.87
N GLY A 162 -28.11 4.67 -16.60
CA GLY A 162 -29.20 5.52 -16.17
C GLY A 162 -29.61 6.56 -17.20
N LEU A 163 -30.80 7.14 -17.01
CA LEU A 163 -31.35 8.24 -17.80
C LEU A 163 -31.69 9.42 -16.87
N SER A 164 -31.52 10.64 -17.35
CA SER A 164 -31.86 11.87 -16.61
C SER A 164 -32.31 12.98 -17.56
N HIS A 165 -33.20 13.86 -17.12
CA HIS A 165 -33.58 15.05 -17.89
C HIS A 165 -32.55 16.17 -17.79
N GLU A 166 -31.78 16.20 -16.69
CA GLU A 166 -30.66 17.12 -16.50
C GLU A 166 -29.34 16.40 -16.69
N LYS A 167 -28.30 17.14 -17.10
CA LYS A 167 -26.97 16.56 -17.28
C LYS A 167 -26.47 16.06 -15.93
N PRO A 168 -26.27 14.73 -15.74
CA PRO A 168 -25.89 14.18 -14.46
C PRO A 168 -24.45 14.58 -14.10
N ALA A 169 -24.23 14.94 -12.84
CA ALA A 169 -22.89 15.04 -12.29
C ALA A 169 -22.26 13.65 -12.24
N CYS A 170 -21.03 13.54 -12.73
CA CYS A 170 -20.31 12.29 -12.81
C CYS A 170 -18.96 12.39 -12.10
N TYR A 171 -18.78 11.57 -11.07
CA TYR A 171 -17.52 11.43 -10.35
C TYR A 171 -17.03 9.99 -10.40
N LEU A 172 -15.72 9.85 -10.25
CA LEU A 172 -15.02 8.59 -10.22
C LEU A 172 -14.23 8.49 -8.92
N ALA A 173 -13.97 7.27 -8.47
CA ALA A 173 -13.06 7.02 -7.38
C ALA A 173 -11.93 6.08 -7.82
N ALA A 174 -10.80 6.16 -7.14
CA ALA A 174 -9.68 5.24 -7.34
C ALA A 174 -9.13 4.82 -5.99
N PHE A 175 -8.76 3.55 -5.85
CA PHE A 175 -8.28 2.98 -4.60
C PHE A 175 -6.99 2.18 -4.78
N ASP A 176 -6.04 2.45 -3.90
CA ASP A 176 -4.87 1.62 -3.67
C ASP A 176 -5.03 0.91 -2.32
N VAL A 177 -5.22 -0.41 -2.38
CA VAL A 177 -5.45 -1.28 -1.23
C VAL A 177 -4.16 -2.01 -0.89
N GLY A 178 -3.30 -1.31 -0.17
CA GLY A 178 -2.08 -1.87 0.39
C GLY A 178 -2.35 -2.76 1.61
N THR A 179 -1.37 -3.62 1.92
CA THR A 179 -1.43 -4.49 3.11
C THR A 179 -1.49 -3.66 4.38
N THR A 180 -0.74 -2.57 4.43
CA THR A 180 -0.61 -1.70 5.61
C THR A 180 -1.58 -0.53 5.61
N THR A 181 -1.87 0.01 4.43
CA THR A 181 -2.57 1.29 4.25
C THR A 181 -3.53 1.16 3.07
N ILE A 182 -4.67 1.83 3.16
CA ILE A 182 -5.61 1.98 2.05
C ILE A 182 -5.71 3.47 1.73
N VAL A 183 -5.55 3.83 0.46
CA VAL A 183 -5.68 5.22 -0.03
C VAL A 183 -6.79 5.28 -1.06
N GLY A 184 -7.64 6.29 -0.96
CA GLY A 184 -8.71 6.56 -1.91
C GLY A 184 -8.67 7.99 -2.44
N TYR A 185 -9.04 8.14 -3.70
CA TYR A 185 -9.06 9.39 -4.45
C TYR A 185 -10.47 9.63 -5.01
N LEU A 186 -10.92 10.88 -4.98
CA LEU A 186 -12.15 11.31 -5.64
C LEU A 186 -11.80 12.20 -6.83
N LEU A 187 -12.33 11.87 -8.00
CA LEU A 187 -12.00 12.51 -9.27
C LEU A 187 -13.25 13.05 -9.97
N ASN A 188 -13.11 14.17 -10.66
CA ASN A 188 -14.11 14.64 -11.61
C ASN A 188 -14.05 13.82 -12.90
N ALA A 189 -15.16 13.22 -13.34
CA ALA A 189 -15.16 12.36 -14.54
C ALA A 189 -14.97 13.13 -15.86
N GLU A 190 -15.31 14.42 -15.90
CA GLU A 190 -15.20 15.24 -17.11
C GLU A 190 -13.82 15.88 -17.26
N THR A 191 -13.25 16.38 -16.16
CA THR A 191 -11.97 17.11 -16.18
C THR A 191 -10.78 16.25 -15.78
N GLY A 192 -11.01 15.09 -15.16
CA GLY A 192 -9.98 14.24 -14.58
C GLY A 192 -9.29 14.81 -13.34
N GLN A 193 -9.72 15.97 -12.86
CA GLN A 193 -9.14 16.61 -11.69
C GLN A 193 -9.36 15.76 -10.42
N GLU A 194 -8.28 15.57 -9.65
CA GLU A 194 -8.37 15.06 -8.29
C GLU A 194 -8.95 16.13 -7.36
N LEU A 195 -10.09 15.82 -6.76
CA LEU A 195 -10.85 16.72 -5.90
C LEU A 195 -10.46 16.57 -4.43
N ALA A 196 -10.17 15.34 -4.01
CA ALA A 196 -9.71 15.02 -2.67
C ALA A 196 -9.03 13.65 -2.63
N ALA A 197 -8.16 13.48 -1.63
CA ALA A 197 -7.64 12.19 -1.20
C ALA A 197 -7.96 11.93 0.27
N SER A 198 -8.13 10.67 0.63
CA SER A 198 -8.25 10.22 2.02
C SER A 198 -7.57 8.86 2.16
N SER A 199 -7.19 8.51 3.39
CA SER A 199 -6.45 7.28 3.64
C SER A 199 -6.67 6.77 5.05
N LEU A 200 -6.59 5.45 5.21
CA LEU A 200 -6.68 4.77 6.51
C LEU A 200 -5.57 3.72 6.63
N LEU A 201 -5.22 3.39 7.87
CA LEU A 201 -4.52 2.13 8.11
C LEU A 201 -5.45 0.98 7.73
N ASN A 202 -4.90 -0.04 7.08
CA ASN A 202 -5.69 -1.20 6.70
C ASN A 202 -6.13 -1.96 7.98
N PRO A 203 -7.43 -2.02 8.29
CA PRO A 203 -7.92 -2.64 9.52
C PRO A 203 -7.72 -4.16 9.52
N GLN A 204 -7.40 -4.77 8.37
CA GLN A 204 -7.05 -6.18 8.32
C GLN A 204 -5.77 -6.52 9.10
N SER A 205 -4.97 -5.52 9.47
CA SER A 205 -3.79 -5.67 10.34
C SER A 205 -4.10 -6.35 11.67
N GLN A 206 -5.33 -6.25 12.16
CA GLN A 206 -5.81 -6.93 13.38
C GLN A 206 -5.84 -8.47 13.24
N TYR A 207 -5.97 -8.99 12.02
CA TYR A 207 -6.03 -10.42 11.71
C TYR A 207 -4.69 -10.98 11.20
N GLY A 208 -3.74 -10.11 10.86
CA GLY A 208 -2.41 -10.49 10.39
C GLY A 208 -1.59 -9.29 9.90
N ALA A 209 -0.30 -9.29 10.24
CA ALA A 209 0.64 -8.25 9.85
C ALA A 209 0.81 -8.14 8.34
N ASP A 210 0.85 -9.30 7.68
CA ASP A 210 1.25 -9.47 6.29
C ASP A 210 0.25 -10.36 5.54
N VAL A 211 0.47 -10.52 4.25
CA VAL A 211 -0.38 -11.30 3.35
C VAL A 211 -0.46 -12.77 3.75
N ILE A 212 0.60 -13.36 4.28
CA ILE A 212 0.65 -14.78 4.65
C ILE A 212 -0.17 -15.02 5.92
N LEU A 213 0.03 -14.20 6.95
CA LEU A 213 -0.73 -14.30 8.20
C LEU A 213 -2.22 -14.07 7.97
N ARG A 214 -2.60 -13.11 7.13
CA ARG A 214 -4.00 -12.90 6.75
C ARG A 214 -4.58 -14.08 5.99
N SER A 215 -3.81 -14.65 5.07
CA SER A 215 -4.24 -15.81 4.31
C SER A 215 -4.44 -17.03 5.21
N ASN A 216 -3.52 -17.28 6.15
CA ASN A 216 -3.67 -18.34 7.14
C ASN A 216 -4.87 -18.10 8.07
N TYR A 217 -5.10 -16.86 8.52
CA TYR A 217 -6.29 -16.52 9.29
C TYR A 217 -7.58 -16.86 8.53
N ALA A 218 -7.65 -16.47 7.25
CA ALA A 218 -8.80 -16.76 6.39
C ALA A 218 -9.05 -18.27 6.20
N LEU A 219 -7.98 -19.07 6.18
CA LEU A 219 -8.04 -20.52 6.08
C LEU A 219 -8.50 -21.21 7.36
N GLU A 220 -8.02 -20.74 8.51
CA GLU A 220 -8.37 -21.30 9.82
C GLU A 220 -9.79 -20.93 10.24
N HIS A 221 -10.26 -19.76 9.81
CA HIS A 221 -11.57 -19.21 10.18
C HIS A 221 -12.46 -19.08 8.94
N SER A 222 -12.49 -17.91 8.32
CA SER A 222 -13.19 -17.64 7.08
C SER A 222 -12.69 -16.34 6.43
N VAL A 223 -13.03 -16.10 5.17
CA VAL A 223 -12.62 -14.89 4.42
C VAL A 223 -13.44 -13.67 4.83
N GLU A 224 -14.67 -13.88 5.30
CA GLU A 224 -15.66 -12.85 5.57
C GLU A 224 -15.17 -11.72 6.50
N PRO A 225 -14.51 -11.97 7.64
CA PRO A 225 -14.04 -10.88 8.51
C PRO A 225 -13.04 -9.96 7.82
N LEU A 226 -12.09 -10.53 7.09
CA LEU A 226 -11.08 -9.78 6.32
C LEU A 226 -11.71 -9.01 5.17
N CYS A 227 -12.67 -9.62 4.46
CA CYS A 227 -13.43 -9.00 3.38
C CYS A 227 -14.29 -7.83 3.88
N GLN A 228 -15.00 -8.01 4.99
CA GLN A 228 -15.79 -6.96 5.62
C GLN A 228 -14.90 -5.81 6.09
N ALA A 229 -13.77 -6.11 6.72
CA ALA A 229 -12.85 -5.09 7.21
C ALA A 229 -12.32 -4.17 6.09
N VAL A 230 -11.89 -4.74 4.96
CA VAL A 230 -11.39 -3.93 3.83
C VAL A 230 -12.52 -3.16 3.14
N ARG A 231 -13.70 -3.76 2.96
CA ARG A 231 -14.85 -3.07 2.37
C ARG A 231 -15.34 -1.93 3.24
N GLN A 232 -15.42 -2.11 4.56
CA GLN A 232 -15.77 -1.05 5.51
C GLN A 232 -14.75 0.09 5.50
N ALA A 233 -13.46 -0.21 5.40
CA ALA A 233 -12.44 0.83 5.25
C ALA A 233 -12.60 1.64 3.97
N ILE A 234 -12.90 0.99 2.84
CA ILE A 234 -13.22 1.66 1.58
C ILE A 234 -14.47 2.54 1.73
N CYS A 235 -15.54 2.04 2.36
CA CYS A 235 -16.74 2.82 2.63
C CYS A 235 -16.44 4.07 3.48
N GLN A 236 -15.63 3.93 4.54
CA GLN A 236 -15.24 5.05 5.40
C GLN A 236 -14.42 6.09 4.63
N ILE A 237 -13.49 5.65 3.77
CA ILE A 237 -12.73 6.55 2.91
C ILE A 237 -13.65 7.29 1.93
N LEU A 238 -14.63 6.60 1.32
CA LEU A 238 -15.63 7.23 0.46
C LEU A 238 -16.43 8.29 1.22
N GLU A 239 -16.88 7.99 2.43
CA GLU A 239 -17.60 8.94 3.28
C GLU A 239 -16.74 10.18 3.59
N ASP A 240 -15.47 10.00 3.95
CA ASP A 240 -14.54 11.10 4.21
C ASP A 240 -14.32 11.96 2.96
N LEU A 241 -14.16 11.34 1.78
CA LEU A 241 -14.00 12.03 0.49
C LEU A 241 -15.23 12.87 0.14
N CYS A 242 -16.42 12.29 0.31
CA CYS A 242 -17.69 12.99 0.12
C CYS A 242 -17.85 14.16 1.10
N GLN A 243 -17.52 13.97 2.38
CA GLN A 243 -17.60 15.04 3.39
C GLN A 243 -16.64 16.20 3.09
N LYS A 244 -15.41 15.91 2.64
CA LYS A 244 -14.40 16.93 2.30
C LYS A 244 -14.81 17.77 1.10
N THR A 245 -15.52 17.20 0.14
CA THR A 245 -15.85 17.86 -1.14
C THR A 245 -17.30 18.34 -1.22
N GLY A 246 -18.18 17.85 -0.35
CA GLY A 246 -19.63 18.07 -0.43
C GLY A 246 -20.32 17.29 -1.55
N ILE A 247 -19.64 16.30 -2.15
CA ILE A 247 -20.18 15.49 -3.24
C ILE A 247 -21.03 14.35 -2.68
N GLU A 248 -22.21 14.14 -3.25
CA GLU A 248 -23.10 13.04 -2.91
C GLU A 248 -22.56 11.72 -3.46
N LYS A 249 -22.57 10.67 -2.63
CA LYS A 249 -22.05 9.34 -2.99
C LYS A 249 -22.78 8.71 -4.17
N GLU A 250 -24.06 9.04 -4.36
CA GLU A 250 -24.88 8.62 -5.50
C GLU A 250 -24.39 9.21 -6.82
N THR A 251 -23.54 10.24 -6.81
CA THR A 251 -22.96 10.80 -8.05
C THR A 251 -21.61 10.18 -8.42
N ILE A 252 -21.13 9.23 -7.62
CA ILE A 252 -19.94 8.43 -7.91
C ILE A 252 -20.37 7.20 -8.72
N TRP A 253 -20.01 7.16 -9.99
CA TRP A 253 -20.48 6.13 -10.92
C TRP A 253 -19.53 4.95 -11.07
N GLN A 254 -18.23 5.19 -10.95
CA GLN A 254 -17.23 4.14 -11.12
C GLN A 254 -16.09 4.29 -10.12
N LEU A 255 -15.52 3.15 -9.74
CA LEU A 255 -14.37 3.07 -8.86
C LEU A 255 -13.34 2.10 -9.45
N SER A 256 -12.06 2.47 -9.51
CA SER A 256 -10.97 1.52 -9.76
C SER A 256 -10.30 1.07 -8.47
N LEU A 257 -9.77 -0.16 -8.48
CA LEU A 257 -9.07 -0.75 -7.35
C LEU A 257 -7.80 -1.47 -7.80
N VAL A 258 -6.69 -1.11 -7.17
CA VAL A 258 -5.42 -1.82 -7.22
C VAL A 258 -5.04 -2.33 -5.83
N GLY A 259 -4.16 -3.32 -5.79
CA GLY A 259 -3.64 -3.93 -4.59
C GLY A 259 -2.99 -5.26 -4.94
N ASN A 260 -2.10 -5.75 -4.07
CA ASN A 260 -1.49 -7.05 -4.31
C ASN A 260 -2.58 -8.14 -4.37
N THR A 261 -2.21 -9.28 -4.94
CA THR A 261 -3.13 -10.38 -5.23
C THR A 261 -3.93 -10.83 -3.99
N CYS A 262 -3.30 -10.88 -2.81
CA CYS A 262 -4.00 -11.21 -1.57
C CYS A 262 -5.06 -10.15 -1.22
N MET A 263 -4.70 -8.86 -1.30
CA MET A 263 -5.62 -7.75 -0.98
C MET A 263 -6.81 -7.70 -1.95
N SER A 264 -6.58 -7.90 -3.25
CA SER A 264 -7.66 -7.95 -4.24
C SER A 264 -8.60 -9.15 -4.01
N HIS A 265 -8.06 -10.33 -3.69
CA HIS A 265 -8.86 -11.51 -3.37
C HIS A 265 -9.72 -11.30 -2.11
N LEU A 266 -9.11 -10.80 -1.03
CA LEU A 266 -9.84 -10.53 0.22
C LEU A 266 -10.95 -9.49 0.00
N PHE A 267 -10.70 -8.42 -0.76
CA PHE A 267 -11.73 -7.44 -1.12
C PHE A 267 -12.90 -8.07 -1.90
N LEU A 268 -12.59 -8.97 -2.82
CA LEU A 268 -13.59 -9.69 -3.61
C LEU A 268 -14.33 -10.79 -2.82
N GLY A 269 -13.88 -11.12 -1.61
CA GLY A 269 -14.39 -12.24 -0.83
C GLY A 269 -13.94 -13.61 -1.37
N ILE A 270 -12.84 -13.63 -2.13
CA ILE A 270 -12.23 -14.84 -2.68
C ILE A 270 -11.21 -15.35 -1.65
N SER A 271 -11.21 -16.66 -1.43
CA SER A 271 -10.21 -17.30 -0.55
C SER A 271 -8.80 -17.13 -1.11
N PRO A 272 -7.83 -16.63 -0.31
CA PRO A 272 -6.43 -16.57 -0.71
C PRO A 272 -5.67 -17.89 -0.48
N GLU A 273 -6.38 -19.01 -0.28
CA GLU A 273 -5.78 -20.35 -0.04
C GLU A 273 -4.65 -20.68 -1.01
N SER A 274 -4.88 -20.36 -2.28
CA SER A 274 -3.96 -20.67 -3.34
C SER A 274 -2.67 -19.85 -3.29
N LEU A 275 -2.60 -18.79 -2.49
CA LEU A 275 -1.40 -17.96 -2.29
C LEU A 275 -0.46 -18.48 -1.20
N VAL A 276 -0.91 -19.41 -0.35
CA VAL A 276 -0.07 -20.02 0.70
C VAL A 276 0.29 -21.48 0.42
N ARG A 277 -0.21 -22.03 -0.70
CA ARG A 277 0.11 -23.39 -1.15
C ARG A 277 0.74 -23.34 -2.53
N ALA A 278 1.93 -23.92 -2.66
CA ALA A 278 2.55 -24.14 -3.96
C ALA A 278 1.55 -24.89 -4.89
N PRO A 279 1.38 -24.45 -6.15
CA PRO A 279 2.24 -23.55 -6.92
C PRO A 279 1.89 -22.05 -6.84
N TYR A 280 1.22 -21.56 -5.80
CA TYR A 280 0.96 -20.13 -5.56
C TYR A 280 0.10 -19.43 -6.62
N HIS A 281 -0.70 -20.19 -7.37
CA HIS A 281 -1.51 -19.63 -8.46
C HIS A 281 -2.74 -18.89 -7.91
N PRO A 282 -2.99 -17.63 -8.29
CA PRO A 282 -4.19 -16.93 -7.88
C PRO A 282 -5.46 -17.59 -8.42
N ALA A 283 -6.57 -17.42 -7.72
CA ALA A 283 -7.88 -17.90 -8.18
C ALA A 283 -8.36 -17.10 -9.41
N VAL A 284 -7.97 -15.84 -9.51
CA VAL A 284 -8.24 -14.97 -10.66
C VAL A 284 -7.09 -13.98 -10.89
N SER A 285 -6.69 -13.84 -12.16
CA SER A 285 -5.72 -12.84 -12.61
C SER A 285 -6.33 -11.83 -13.57
N GLN A 286 -7.48 -12.14 -14.16
CA GLN A 286 -8.14 -11.31 -15.17
C GLN A 286 -8.68 -10.02 -14.56
N PRO A 287 -8.78 -8.94 -15.35
CA PRO A 287 -9.48 -7.74 -14.91
C PRO A 287 -10.97 -8.05 -14.67
N LEU A 288 -11.58 -7.39 -13.69
CA LEU A 288 -12.99 -7.59 -13.35
C LEU A 288 -13.73 -6.25 -13.31
N VAL A 289 -14.94 -6.23 -13.88
CA VAL A 289 -15.90 -5.14 -13.75
C VAL A 289 -17.17 -5.66 -13.09
N LEU A 290 -17.44 -5.18 -11.88
CA LEU A 290 -18.50 -5.67 -11.01
C LEU A 290 -19.47 -4.56 -10.65
N ASP A 291 -20.74 -4.90 -10.42
CA ASP A 291 -21.69 -3.94 -9.87
C ASP A 291 -21.33 -3.64 -8.41
N ALA A 292 -21.24 -2.37 -8.04
CA ALA A 292 -20.86 -1.94 -6.69
C ALA A 292 -21.82 -2.46 -5.60
N SER A 293 -23.09 -2.65 -5.96
CA SER A 293 -24.13 -3.22 -5.10
C SER A 293 -23.82 -4.65 -4.65
N ARG A 294 -23.14 -5.46 -5.49
CA ARG A 294 -22.70 -6.82 -5.10
C ARG A 294 -21.59 -6.80 -4.05
N LEU A 295 -20.88 -5.69 -3.95
CA LEU A 295 -19.77 -5.48 -3.03
C LEU A 295 -20.20 -4.64 -1.81
N SER A 296 -21.48 -4.26 -1.73
CA SER A 296 -22.04 -3.41 -0.68
C SER A 296 -21.33 -2.06 -0.54
N LEU A 297 -20.83 -1.50 -1.65
CA LEU A 297 -20.19 -0.18 -1.64
C LEU A 297 -21.24 0.92 -1.86
N PRO A 298 -21.22 1.99 -1.05
CA PRO A 298 -22.27 2.99 -1.03
C PRO A 298 -22.04 4.08 -2.09
N ILE A 299 -21.86 3.71 -3.36
CA ILE A 299 -21.80 4.65 -4.49
C ILE A 299 -23.14 4.65 -5.26
N HIS A 300 -23.20 5.19 -6.48
CA HIS A 300 -24.41 5.11 -7.31
C HIS A 300 -24.97 3.67 -7.36
N PRO A 301 -26.30 3.45 -7.31
CA PRO A 301 -26.89 2.10 -7.29
C PRO A 301 -26.54 1.21 -8.49
N LYS A 302 -26.28 1.83 -9.65
CA LYS A 302 -25.79 1.18 -10.88
C LYS A 302 -24.28 1.38 -11.09
N GLY A 303 -23.58 1.80 -10.04
CA GLY A 303 -22.16 2.06 -10.06
C GLY A 303 -21.33 0.79 -10.24
N GLN A 304 -20.13 0.95 -10.77
CA GLN A 304 -19.27 -0.16 -11.16
C GLN A 304 -17.91 -0.10 -10.45
N VAL A 305 -17.34 -1.27 -10.17
CA VAL A 305 -16.02 -1.44 -9.58
C VAL A 305 -15.12 -2.16 -10.56
N PHE A 306 -14.01 -1.52 -10.92
CA PHE A 306 -12.98 -1.97 -11.84
C PHE A 306 -11.79 -2.48 -11.03
N VAL A 307 -11.65 -3.79 -10.91
CA VAL A 307 -10.49 -4.41 -10.26
C VAL A 307 -9.47 -4.76 -11.33
N LEU A 308 -8.26 -4.23 -11.17
CA LEU A 308 -7.18 -4.42 -12.13
C LEU A 308 -6.66 -5.87 -12.09
N PRO A 309 -6.03 -6.33 -13.18
CA PRO A 309 -5.51 -7.70 -13.26
C PRO A 309 -4.31 -7.92 -12.35
N ASN A 310 -4.13 -9.16 -11.91
CA ASN A 310 -2.92 -9.59 -11.19
C ASN A 310 -1.95 -10.28 -12.15
N ILE A 311 -0.64 -10.20 -11.88
CA ILE A 311 0.38 -10.91 -12.69
C ILE A 311 0.56 -12.33 -12.16
N ALA A 312 0.77 -12.48 -10.85
CA ALA A 312 1.07 -13.75 -10.20
C ALA A 312 0.54 -13.79 -8.76
N GLY A 313 0.88 -14.84 -8.00
CA GLY A 313 0.45 -14.99 -6.60
C GLY A 313 0.94 -13.87 -5.67
N PHE A 314 2.18 -13.41 -5.87
CA PHE A 314 2.82 -12.39 -5.03
C PHE A 314 3.09 -11.07 -5.77
N VAL A 315 2.62 -10.93 -7.01
CA VAL A 315 2.73 -9.69 -7.79
C VAL A 315 1.34 -9.36 -8.36
N GLY A 316 0.71 -8.33 -7.81
CA GLY A 316 -0.69 -8.04 -8.06
C GLY A 316 -0.95 -6.80 -8.89
N ALA A 317 -2.20 -6.35 -8.79
CA ALA A 317 -2.73 -5.20 -9.51
C ALA A 317 -2.09 -3.86 -9.11
N ASP A 318 -1.51 -3.76 -7.92
CA ASP A 318 -0.68 -2.64 -7.49
C ASP A 318 0.55 -2.47 -8.37
N THR A 319 1.30 -3.56 -8.62
CA THR A 319 2.46 -3.54 -9.54
C THR A 319 2.03 -3.18 -10.96
N VAL A 320 0.87 -3.67 -11.42
CA VAL A 320 0.30 -3.26 -12.72
C VAL A 320 -0.03 -1.77 -12.74
N GLY A 321 -0.63 -1.24 -11.66
CA GLY A 321 -0.85 0.19 -11.48
C GLY A 321 0.44 1.00 -11.57
N CYS A 322 1.50 0.55 -10.90
CA CYS A 322 2.82 1.17 -10.98
C CYS A 322 3.37 1.15 -12.43
N MET A 323 3.22 0.05 -13.17
CA MET A 323 3.66 -0.03 -14.57
C MET A 323 2.86 0.91 -15.50
N VAL A 324 1.55 1.08 -15.27
CA VAL A 324 0.71 2.03 -16.00
C VAL A 324 1.13 3.47 -15.71
N SER A 325 1.33 3.80 -14.44
CA SER A 325 1.81 5.12 -13.99
C SER A 325 3.18 5.44 -14.58
N ALA A 326 4.08 4.45 -14.60
CA ALA A 326 5.41 4.57 -15.17
C ALA A 326 5.44 4.43 -16.70
N GLU A 327 4.32 4.29 -17.40
CA GLU A 327 4.26 4.26 -18.88
C GLU A 327 5.06 3.11 -19.53
N TYR A 328 5.14 1.93 -18.91
CA TYR A 328 5.90 0.79 -19.45
C TYR A 328 5.49 0.36 -20.87
N HIS A 329 4.26 0.68 -21.30
CA HIS A 329 3.74 0.41 -22.64
C HIS A 329 4.36 1.29 -23.74
N GLU A 330 5.01 2.41 -23.38
CA GLU A 330 5.64 3.35 -24.32
C GLU A 330 7.15 3.46 -24.12
N ARG A 331 7.71 2.89 -23.05
CA ARG A 331 9.13 3.00 -22.71
C ARG A 331 10.02 2.15 -23.60
N GLU A 332 11.08 2.75 -24.13
CA GLU A 332 12.17 2.04 -24.82
C GLU A 332 13.34 1.69 -23.87
N GLU A 333 13.59 2.57 -22.90
CA GLU A 333 14.67 2.47 -21.90
C GLU A 333 14.50 1.23 -21.01
N GLN A 334 15.61 0.54 -20.69
CA GLN A 334 15.61 -0.54 -19.70
C GLN A 334 15.36 0.05 -18.31
N THR A 335 14.14 -0.15 -17.80
CA THR A 335 13.67 0.49 -16.58
C THR A 335 13.47 -0.55 -15.49
N LEU A 336 14.13 -0.34 -14.35
CA LEU A 336 13.90 -1.07 -13.11
C LEU A 336 12.93 -0.28 -12.23
N LEU A 337 11.71 -0.74 -12.10
CA LEU A 337 10.73 -0.26 -11.13
C LEU A 337 10.85 -1.10 -9.87
N ILE A 338 10.93 -0.45 -8.71
CA ILE A 338 10.95 -1.10 -7.39
C ILE A 338 9.86 -0.45 -6.53
N ASP A 339 8.88 -1.22 -6.10
CA ASP A 339 7.92 -0.81 -5.09
C ASP A 339 8.38 -1.33 -3.73
N ILE A 340 8.74 -0.40 -2.84
CA ILE A 340 9.25 -0.75 -1.51
C ILE A 340 8.13 -0.63 -0.49
N GLY A 341 7.51 -1.76 -0.19
CA GLY A 341 6.49 -1.91 0.84
C GLY A 341 6.82 -3.04 1.82
N THR A 342 5.77 -3.76 2.24
CA THR A 342 5.93 -4.94 3.11
C THR A 342 6.68 -6.07 2.39
N ASN A 343 6.51 -6.11 1.07
CA ASN A 343 7.30 -6.88 0.15
C ASN A 343 8.12 -5.91 -0.72
N GLY A 344 9.15 -6.45 -1.38
CA GLY A 344 9.86 -5.73 -2.45
C GLY A 344 9.44 -6.27 -3.80
N GLU A 345 8.36 -5.74 -4.37
CA GLU A 345 7.96 -5.98 -5.75
C GLU A 345 8.86 -5.18 -6.70
N MET A 346 9.27 -5.81 -7.80
CA MET A 346 10.12 -5.15 -8.79
C MET A 346 9.83 -5.65 -10.20
N VAL A 347 9.99 -4.75 -11.17
CA VAL A 347 9.80 -5.00 -12.60
C VAL A 347 11.01 -4.46 -13.34
N LEU A 348 11.66 -5.30 -14.14
CA LEU A 348 12.73 -4.91 -15.03
C LEU A 348 12.29 -5.09 -16.49
N GLY A 349 12.49 -4.07 -17.30
CA GLY A 349 12.32 -4.16 -18.74
C GLY A 349 11.82 -2.87 -19.39
N ASN A 350 11.18 -3.01 -20.53
CA ASN A 350 10.67 -1.92 -21.35
C ASN A 350 9.35 -2.33 -22.04
N ARG A 351 8.92 -1.64 -23.10
CA ARG A 351 7.68 -1.98 -23.82
C ARG A 351 7.72 -3.35 -24.53
N GLU A 352 8.91 -3.85 -24.86
CA GLU A 352 9.07 -5.08 -25.66
C GLU A 352 9.11 -6.35 -24.80
N ARG A 353 9.83 -6.32 -23.67
CA ARG A 353 9.94 -7.44 -22.74
C ARG A 353 10.06 -6.94 -21.31
N ARG A 354 9.36 -7.60 -20.38
CA ARG A 354 9.35 -7.28 -18.95
C ARG A 354 9.38 -8.56 -18.14
N VAL A 355 10.13 -8.54 -17.06
CA VAL A 355 10.12 -9.57 -16.03
C VAL A 355 9.90 -8.92 -14.67
N CYS A 356 9.11 -9.55 -13.82
CA CYS A 356 8.87 -9.11 -12.46
C CYS A 356 9.16 -10.22 -11.45
N CYS A 357 9.44 -9.81 -10.22
CA CYS A 357 9.48 -10.70 -9.08
C CYS A 357 9.01 -9.98 -7.82
N SER A 358 8.79 -10.76 -6.76
CA SER A 358 8.54 -10.25 -5.41
C SER A 358 9.55 -10.85 -4.45
N THR A 359 10.14 -10.02 -3.60
CA THR A 359 11.12 -10.42 -2.59
C THR A 359 10.55 -10.25 -1.20
N ALA A 360 10.81 -11.22 -0.33
CA ALA A 360 10.52 -11.10 1.10
C ALA A 360 11.60 -10.24 1.79
N ALA A 361 11.69 -8.96 1.45
CA ALA A 361 12.59 -8.01 2.11
C ALA A 361 12.31 -7.92 3.62
N GLY A 362 11.09 -8.21 4.04
CA GLY A 362 10.67 -8.18 5.44
C GLY A 362 10.53 -6.75 5.95
N PRO A 363 9.83 -6.55 7.08
CA PRO A 363 9.37 -5.22 7.46
C PRO A 363 10.42 -4.43 8.26
N ALA A 364 11.72 -4.65 7.99
CA ALA A 364 12.82 -3.96 8.66
C ALA A 364 12.77 -2.45 8.36
N PHE A 365 12.62 -2.11 7.08
CA PHE A 365 12.47 -0.73 6.60
C PHE A 365 11.10 -0.10 6.93
N GLU A 366 10.11 -0.88 7.37
CA GLU A 366 8.88 -0.38 8.01
C GLU A 366 8.99 -0.24 9.53
N GLY A 367 10.15 -0.56 10.11
CA GLY A 367 10.42 -0.49 11.54
C GLY A 367 9.75 -1.58 12.39
N ALA A 368 9.22 -2.68 11.82
CA ALA A 368 8.48 -3.69 12.60
C ALA A 368 9.36 -4.76 13.29
N LYS A 369 10.60 -4.98 12.81
CA LYS A 369 11.57 -5.92 13.40
C LYS A 369 12.79 -5.27 14.03
N ILE A 370 12.81 -3.93 14.04
CA ILE A 370 13.89 -3.12 14.59
C ILE A 370 13.52 -2.72 16.02
N THR A 371 14.45 -2.84 16.95
CA THR A 371 14.23 -2.69 18.40
C THR A 371 13.60 -1.35 18.76
N CYS A 372 14.15 -0.25 18.24
CA CYS A 372 13.58 1.10 18.35
C CYS A 372 12.90 1.54 17.05
N GLY A 373 12.49 0.59 16.21
CA GLY A 373 11.86 0.86 14.92
C GLY A 373 10.42 1.33 15.06
N MET A 374 10.03 2.30 14.24
CA MET A 374 8.65 2.76 14.12
C MET A 374 8.34 3.20 12.68
N ARG A 375 7.07 3.52 12.40
CA ARG A 375 6.69 4.09 11.11
C ARG A 375 7.06 5.57 11.03
N GLY A 376 7.01 6.13 9.81
CA GLY A 376 7.09 7.58 9.60
C GLY A 376 5.91 8.30 10.26
N ALA A 377 6.07 8.66 11.52
CA ALA A 377 5.05 9.31 12.36
C ALA A 377 5.73 10.28 13.33
N GLN A 378 4.95 11.11 14.02
CA GLN A 378 5.49 12.06 14.98
C GLN A 378 6.40 11.38 16.02
N GLY A 379 7.60 11.93 16.23
CA GLY A 379 8.62 11.37 17.12
C GLY A 379 9.60 10.39 16.45
N ALA A 380 9.40 10.02 15.19
CA ALA A 380 10.34 9.16 14.48
C ALA A 380 11.56 9.95 13.96
N ILE A 381 12.76 9.41 14.17
CA ILE A 381 13.97 9.86 13.50
C ILE A 381 13.90 9.45 12.03
N ASP A 382 13.92 10.43 11.12
CA ASP A 382 13.72 10.23 9.68
C ASP A 382 14.95 10.48 8.80
N HIS A 383 15.92 11.28 9.26
CA HIS A 383 17.23 11.39 8.61
C HIS A 383 18.34 11.43 9.65
N VAL A 384 19.48 10.85 9.31
CA VAL A 384 20.66 10.77 10.16
C VAL A 384 21.89 11.14 9.33
N ARG A 385 22.77 11.97 9.88
CA ARG A 385 24.05 12.29 9.24
C ARG A 385 25.10 12.65 10.27
N PHE A 386 26.37 12.59 9.87
CA PHE A 386 27.44 13.25 10.60
C PHE A 386 27.80 14.57 9.94
N ARG A 387 27.83 15.65 10.73
CA ARG A 387 28.29 16.98 10.29
C ARG A 387 29.37 17.47 11.23
N ASP A 388 30.53 17.85 10.68
CA ASP A 388 31.70 18.30 11.45
C ASP A 388 32.07 17.32 12.59
N GLY A 389 31.95 16.01 12.31
CA GLY A 389 32.24 14.94 13.28
C GLY A 389 31.17 14.74 14.36
N LYS A 390 30.01 15.40 14.27
CA LYS A 390 28.90 15.26 15.23
C LYS A 390 27.68 14.62 14.59
N LEU A 391 27.03 13.73 15.35
CA LEU A 391 25.75 13.15 14.94
C LEU A 391 24.66 14.21 14.92
N GLU A 392 24.04 14.40 13.76
CA GLU A 392 22.81 15.16 13.56
C GLU A 392 21.69 14.22 13.09
N TYR A 393 20.46 14.51 13.49
CA TYR A 393 19.29 13.81 12.99
C TYR A 393 18.06 14.73 12.99
N SER A 394 17.10 14.43 12.13
CA SER A 394 15.78 15.06 12.13
C SER A 394 14.74 14.16 12.81
N VAL A 395 13.68 14.77 13.33
CA VAL A 395 12.55 14.07 13.96
C VAL A 395 11.26 14.56 13.32
N ILE A 396 10.43 13.64 12.83
CA ILE A 396 9.13 13.98 12.25
C ILE A 396 8.26 14.67 13.31
N GLY A 397 7.78 15.88 12.99
CA GLY A 397 7.02 16.72 13.92
C GLY A 397 7.88 17.45 14.95
N GLY A 398 9.20 17.31 14.91
CA GLY A 398 10.14 17.88 15.86
C GLY A 398 10.07 17.24 17.25
N GLY A 399 10.78 17.84 18.20
CA GLY A 399 10.76 17.42 19.61
C GLY A 399 11.62 16.19 19.90
N THR A 400 11.25 15.47 20.96
CA THR A 400 11.99 14.30 21.47
C THR A 400 11.74 13.07 20.61
N PRO A 401 12.80 12.37 20.15
CA PRO A 401 12.62 11.15 19.37
C PRO A 401 12.15 9.99 20.25
N THR A 402 11.23 9.18 19.71
CA THR A 402 10.69 7.96 20.35
C THR A 402 11.03 6.69 19.59
N GLY A 403 11.60 6.80 18.39
CA GLY A 403 12.04 5.67 17.58
C GLY A 403 12.68 6.11 16.26
N ILE A 404 12.93 5.15 15.38
CA ILE A 404 13.62 5.32 14.09
C ILE A 404 12.68 4.82 12.99
N CYS A 405 12.39 5.64 11.98
CA CYS A 405 11.65 5.17 10.81
C CYS A 405 12.58 4.64 9.72
N GLY A 406 12.00 4.11 8.64
CA GLY A 406 12.75 3.47 7.56
C GLY A 406 13.87 4.32 6.94
N SER A 407 13.58 5.57 6.59
CA SER A 407 14.60 6.47 6.01
C SER A 407 15.72 6.75 7.01
N GLY A 408 15.37 6.98 8.28
CA GLY A 408 16.36 7.20 9.34
C GLY A 408 17.20 5.95 9.65
N LEU A 409 16.61 4.76 9.53
CA LEU A 409 17.30 3.49 9.68
C LEU A 409 18.35 3.28 8.59
N MET A 410 18.00 3.61 7.35
CA MET A 410 18.91 3.49 6.21
C MET A 410 20.07 4.48 6.31
N ASP A 411 19.75 5.75 6.57
CA ASP A 411 20.75 6.81 6.77
C ASP A 411 21.69 6.48 7.94
N LEU A 412 21.13 5.96 9.04
CA LEU A 412 21.93 5.50 10.17
C LEU A 412 22.88 4.38 9.77
N MET A 413 22.38 3.34 9.10
CA MET A 413 23.23 2.21 8.69
C MET A 413 24.34 2.67 7.73
N ALA A 414 24.01 3.50 6.75
CA ALA A 414 24.97 4.10 5.83
C ALA A 414 26.06 4.89 6.59
N CYS A 415 25.68 5.75 7.53
CA CYS A 415 26.61 6.50 8.37
C CYS A 415 27.50 5.60 9.23
N LEU A 416 26.94 4.52 9.79
CA LEU A 416 27.70 3.59 10.63
C LEU A 416 28.74 2.79 9.82
N LEU A 417 28.43 2.45 8.57
CA LEU A 417 29.38 1.85 7.64
C LEU A 417 30.44 2.86 7.21
N GLU A 418 30.02 4.07 6.85
CA GLU A 418 30.88 5.13 6.30
C GLU A 418 32.01 5.53 7.27
N HIS A 419 31.68 5.62 8.56
CA HIS A 419 32.61 5.98 9.63
C HIS A 419 33.19 4.76 10.37
N GLY A 420 32.97 3.53 9.90
CA GLY A 420 33.58 2.34 10.50
C GLY A 420 33.13 2.04 11.93
N PHE A 421 31.87 2.34 12.27
CA PHE A 421 31.24 1.76 13.47
C PHE A 421 30.81 0.31 13.23
N VAL A 422 30.61 -0.06 11.96
CA VAL A 422 30.19 -1.38 11.51
C VAL A 422 31.06 -1.81 10.34
N GLU A 423 31.55 -3.05 10.37
CA GLU A 423 32.30 -3.70 9.27
C GLU A 423 31.35 -4.17 8.16
N GLU A 424 31.86 -4.46 6.96
CA GLU A 424 31.05 -4.97 5.83
C GLU A 424 30.28 -6.26 6.19
N SER A 425 30.85 -7.10 7.04
CA SER A 425 30.19 -8.29 7.59
C SER A 425 28.94 -7.98 8.43
N GLY A 426 28.65 -6.70 8.71
CA GLY A 426 27.58 -6.21 9.57
C GLY A 426 27.93 -6.25 11.07
N ARG A 427 29.17 -6.55 11.42
CA ARG A 427 29.63 -6.59 12.82
C ARG A 427 29.94 -5.20 13.34
N MET A 428 29.38 -4.84 14.50
CA MET A 428 29.78 -3.62 15.21
C MET A 428 31.23 -3.70 15.69
N ILE A 429 31.99 -2.65 15.38
CA ILE A 429 33.36 -2.48 15.85
C ILE A 429 33.34 -2.07 17.32
N ARG A 430 34.27 -2.63 18.10
CA ARG A 430 34.39 -2.28 19.52
C ARG A 430 34.99 -0.89 19.66
N PRO A 431 34.61 -0.10 20.69
CA PRO A 431 35.11 1.26 20.88
C PRO A 431 36.64 1.39 20.85
N GLU A 432 37.36 0.38 21.34
CA GLU A 432 38.83 0.38 21.40
C GLU A 432 39.50 0.12 20.05
N LYS A 433 38.74 -0.33 19.05
CA LYS A 433 39.22 -0.66 17.70
C LYS A 433 38.82 0.38 16.65
N LEU A 434 38.09 1.43 17.03
CA LEU A 434 37.71 2.50 16.11
C LEU A 434 38.94 3.27 15.66
N THR A 435 39.06 3.49 14.34
CA THR A 435 40.19 4.21 13.72
C THR A 435 39.77 5.51 13.05
N ASP A 436 38.51 5.62 12.62
CA ASP A 436 37.97 6.82 11.99
C ASP A 436 37.82 7.98 13.00
N PRO A 437 38.25 9.22 12.68
CA PRO A 437 38.17 10.36 13.59
C PRO A 437 36.75 10.68 14.07
N THR A 438 35.74 10.60 13.18
CA THR A 438 34.33 10.82 13.53
C THR A 438 33.84 9.72 14.46
N ALA A 439 34.24 8.47 14.21
CA ALA A 439 33.88 7.37 15.10
C ALA A 439 34.52 7.48 16.49
N ILE A 440 35.80 7.84 16.56
CA ILE A 440 36.50 8.07 17.82
C ILE A 440 35.84 9.20 18.63
N ALA A 441 35.44 10.29 17.95
CA ALA A 441 34.78 11.43 18.59
C ALA A 441 33.40 11.10 19.17
N ASN A 442 32.75 10.04 18.68
CA ASN A 442 31.42 9.61 19.11
C ASN A 442 31.42 8.20 19.76
N LYS A 443 32.58 7.72 20.21
CA LYS A 443 32.75 6.36 20.76
C LYS A 443 31.87 6.08 21.98
N ASP A 444 31.50 7.11 22.72
CA ASP A 444 30.62 7.05 23.90
C ASP A 444 29.18 6.65 23.54
N ARG A 445 28.81 6.73 22.25
CA ARG A 445 27.53 6.23 21.74
C ARG A 445 27.50 4.72 21.56
N LEU A 446 28.64 4.04 21.55
CA LEU A 446 28.69 2.58 21.57
C LEU A 446 28.60 2.09 23.01
N GLU A 447 27.45 1.53 23.36
CA GLU A 447 27.15 1.07 24.70
C GLU A 447 26.62 -0.37 24.71
N LYS A 448 26.67 -1.02 25.88
CA LYS A 448 26.02 -2.32 26.07
C LYS A 448 24.59 -2.13 26.54
N VAL A 449 23.64 -2.48 25.68
CA VAL A 449 22.21 -2.51 25.99
C VAL A 449 21.75 -3.97 26.01
N ASN A 450 21.14 -4.41 27.11
CA ASN A 450 20.68 -5.80 27.29
C ASN A 450 21.77 -6.87 27.01
N GLY A 451 23.02 -6.56 27.32
CA GLY A 451 24.16 -7.46 27.13
C GLY A 451 24.78 -7.49 25.73
N GLY A 452 24.16 -6.82 24.74
CA GLY A 452 24.68 -6.65 23.38
C GLY A 452 25.18 -5.23 23.10
N TRP A 453 26.03 -5.05 22.09
CA TRP A 453 26.43 -3.72 21.64
C TRP A 453 25.31 -3.02 20.88
N ALA A 454 25.17 -1.73 21.12
CA ALA A 454 24.24 -0.84 20.43
C ALA A 454 24.88 0.54 20.20
N PHE A 455 24.49 1.20 19.11
CA PHE A 455 24.78 2.60 18.85
C PHE A 455 23.62 3.47 19.35
N VAL A 456 23.88 4.37 20.29
CA VAL A 456 22.88 5.20 20.95
C VAL A 456 22.70 6.53 20.21
N LEU A 457 21.50 6.76 19.67
CA LEU A 457 21.14 8.02 19.02
C LEU A 457 20.69 9.05 20.05
N TYR A 458 19.81 8.64 20.98
CA TYR A 458 19.18 9.53 21.94
C TYR A 458 19.15 8.93 23.36
N ARG A 459 19.38 9.81 24.34
CA ARG A 459 19.29 9.50 25.78
C ARG A 459 18.27 10.42 26.46
N GLU A 460 17.45 9.84 27.30
CA GLU A 460 16.57 10.57 28.22
C GLU A 460 17.07 10.35 29.65
N GLU A 461 17.37 11.42 30.37
CA GLU A 461 17.93 11.37 31.74
C GLU A 461 19.15 10.41 31.86
N GLU A 462 20.10 10.51 30.91
CA GLU A 462 21.29 9.65 30.80
C GLU A 462 21.02 8.17 30.49
N ARG A 463 19.77 7.77 30.21
CA ARG A 463 19.43 6.40 29.81
C ARG A 463 19.28 6.29 28.29
N PRO A 464 19.88 5.28 27.64
CA PRO A 464 19.64 5.01 26.22
C PRO A 464 18.15 4.76 25.95
N THR A 465 17.53 5.65 25.17
CA THR A 465 16.09 5.59 24.85
C THR A 465 15.88 5.19 23.39
N VAL A 466 16.65 5.78 22.47
CA VAL A 466 16.64 5.39 21.05
C VAL A 466 18.03 4.93 20.65
N TYR A 467 18.15 3.66 20.30
CA TYR A 467 19.40 3.00 19.98
C TYR A 467 19.21 1.94 18.88
N PHE A 468 20.33 1.55 18.27
CA PHE A 468 20.36 0.60 17.16
C PHE A 468 21.32 -0.54 17.49
N THR A 469 20.83 -1.78 17.52
CA THR A 469 21.55 -2.93 18.05
C THR A 469 22.21 -3.77 16.96
N GLN A 470 23.14 -4.65 17.36
CA GLN A 470 23.74 -5.63 16.45
C GLN A 470 22.69 -6.54 15.78
N LYS A 471 21.59 -6.86 16.48
CA LYS A 471 20.49 -7.65 15.91
C LYS A 471 19.76 -6.84 14.84
N ASP A 472 19.52 -5.56 15.10
CA ASP A 472 18.84 -4.70 14.14
C ASP A 472 19.65 -4.54 12.85
N ILE A 473 20.98 -4.48 12.92
CA ILE A 473 21.87 -4.52 11.73
C ILE A 473 21.63 -5.81 10.93
N ARG A 474 21.49 -6.96 11.59
CA ARG A 474 21.23 -8.23 10.88
C ARG A 474 19.89 -8.21 10.15
N GLU A 475 18.86 -7.59 10.72
CA GLU A 475 17.57 -7.42 10.02
C GLU A 475 17.70 -6.52 8.78
N VAL A 476 18.52 -5.47 8.85
CA VAL A 476 18.83 -4.63 7.67
C VAL A 476 19.57 -5.43 6.60
N GLN A 477 20.55 -6.27 6.97
CA GLN A 477 21.25 -7.14 6.01
C GLN A 477 20.31 -8.09 5.29
N LEU A 478 19.40 -8.75 6.03
CA LEU A 478 18.44 -9.66 5.42
C LEU A 478 17.53 -8.93 4.42
N ALA A 479 17.05 -7.73 4.79
CA ALA A 479 16.17 -6.96 3.93
C ALA A 479 16.87 -6.48 2.67
N LYS A 480 18.07 -5.92 2.80
CA LYS A 480 18.82 -5.41 1.66
C LYS A 480 19.31 -6.52 0.73
N ALA A 481 19.71 -7.67 1.29
CA ALA A 481 20.16 -8.81 0.50
C ALA A 481 19.04 -9.40 -0.36
N ALA A 482 17.82 -9.50 0.19
CA ALA A 482 16.66 -9.98 -0.56
C ALA A 482 16.36 -9.11 -1.78
N MET A 483 16.39 -7.79 -1.61
CA MET A 483 16.14 -6.86 -2.72
C MET A 483 17.27 -6.86 -3.75
N SER A 484 18.53 -6.76 -3.30
CA SER A 484 19.69 -6.80 -4.21
C SER A 484 19.73 -8.09 -5.01
N ALA A 485 19.50 -9.25 -4.37
CA ALA A 485 19.42 -10.53 -5.06
C ALA A 485 18.27 -10.60 -6.07
N GLY A 486 17.12 -9.98 -5.78
CA GLY A 486 16.03 -9.83 -6.76
C GLY A 486 16.48 -9.08 -8.00
N ILE A 487 17.16 -7.94 -7.83
CA ILE A 487 17.68 -7.13 -8.95
C ILE A 487 18.68 -7.93 -9.80
N GLN A 488 19.61 -8.63 -9.15
CA GLN A 488 20.60 -9.48 -9.83
C GLN A 488 19.92 -10.58 -10.65
N LEU A 489 18.97 -11.31 -10.07
CA LEU A 489 18.29 -12.42 -10.76
C LEU A 489 17.40 -11.93 -11.91
N LEU A 490 16.75 -10.77 -11.78
CA LEU A 490 16.02 -10.17 -12.89
C LEU A 490 16.94 -9.80 -14.05
N THR A 491 18.10 -9.19 -13.76
CA THR A 491 19.07 -8.84 -14.82
C THR A 491 19.65 -10.09 -15.48
N GLU A 492 20.01 -11.12 -14.72
CA GLU A 492 20.48 -12.41 -15.24
C GLU A 492 19.41 -13.06 -16.15
N HIS A 493 18.15 -13.10 -15.71
CA HIS A 493 17.03 -13.67 -16.51
C HIS A 493 16.77 -12.88 -17.80
N MET A 494 17.04 -11.57 -17.79
CA MET A 494 16.96 -10.71 -18.97
C MET A 494 18.19 -10.83 -19.88
N GLY A 495 19.27 -11.49 -19.44
CA GLY A 495 20.55 -11.52 -20.15
C GLY A 495 21.25 -10.17 -20.17
N LEU A 496 21.02 -9.34 -19.15
CA LEU A 496 21.56 -8.00 -18.99
C LEU A 496 22.59 -7.95 -17.86
N THR A 497 23.48 -6.96 -17.92
CA THR A 497 24.26 -6.52 -16.75
C THR A 497 23.54 -5.37 -16.04
N ILE A 498 23.81 -5.19 -14.75
CA ILE A 498 23.24 -4.10 -13.94
C ILE A 498 23.46 -2.74 -14.62
N SER A 499 24.65 -2.49 -15.17
CA SER A 499 25.01 -1.27 -15.87
C SER A 499 24.20 -0.96 -17.13
N GLN A 500 23.44 -1.92 -17.66
CA GLN A 500 22.51 -1.75 -18.78
C GLN A 500 21.12 -1.28 -18.35
N ILE A 501 20.83 -1.14 -17.05
CA ILE A 501 19.58 -0.56 -16.55
C ILE A 501 19.65 0.96 -16.70
N ASP A 502 18.97 1.53 -17.69
CA ASP A 502 19.01 2.97 -17.98
C ASP A 502 18.38 3.82 -16.87
N LYS A 503 17.34 3.30 -16.20
CA LYS A 503 16.56 4.05 -15.22
C LYS A 503 16.08 3.19 -14.06
N VAL A 504 16.08 3.76 -12.85
CA VAL A 504 15.51 3.14 -11.65
C VAL A 504 14.37 4.02 -11.12
N LEU A 505 13.17 3.47 -11.05
CA LEU A 505 11.98 4.13 -10.52
C LEU A 505 11.63 3.51 -9.16
N ILE A 506 11.58 4.33 -8.12
CA ILE A 506 11.25 3.88 -6.77
C ILE A 506 9.84 4.33 -6.41
N ALA A 507 8.93 3.38 -6.22
CA ALA A 507 7.58 3.58 -5.75
C ALA A 507 7.45 3.29 -4.24
N GLY A 508 6.30 3.69 -3.68
CA GLY A 508 5.92 3.39 -2.31
C GLY A 508 6.24 4.49 -1.32
N ALA A 509 5.61 4.38 -0.13
CA ALA A 509 5.72 5.36 0.95
C ALA A 509 7.17 5.52 1.43
N PHE A 510 7.88 4.39 1.60
CA PHE A 510 9.27 4.39 2.02
C PHE A 510 10.19 4.99 0.95
N GLY A 511 10.02 4.56 -0.30
CA GLY A 511 10.82 5.00 -1.44
C GLY A 511 10.83 6.51 -1.64
N SER A 512 9.74 7.19 -1.27
CA SER A 512 9.58 8.64 -1.42
C SER A 512 10.45 9.48 -0.47
N TYR A 513 10.86 8.91 0.65
CA TYR A 513 11.69 9.58 1.67
C TYR A 513 13.07 8.94 1.81
N MET A 514 13.35 7.94 0.98
CA MET A 514 14.61 7.21 0.97
C MET A 514 15.71 8.05 0.34
N SER A 515 16.89 8.09 0.98
CA SER A 515 18.10 8.64 0.36
C SER A 515 18.67 7.65 -0.66
N PRO A 516 18.78 8.01 -1.95
CA PRO A 516 19.41 7.15 -2.95
C PRO A 516 20.87 6.81 -2.59
N GLU A 517 21.58 7.76 -1.98
CA GLU A 517 22.98 7.59 -1.55
C GLU A 517 23.06 6.53 -0.46
N SER A 518 22.21 6.64 0.56
CA SER A 518 22.17 5.66 1.65
C SER A 518 21.75 4.28 1.15
N ALA A 519 20.79 4.20 0.22
CA ALA A 519 20.32 2.94 -0.38
C ALA A 519 21.45 2.23 -1.13
N CYS A 520 22.24 2.98 -1.89
CA CYS A 520 23.39 2.43 -2.60
C CYS A 520 24.52 2.05 -1.63
N ARG A 521 24.80 2.90 -0.63
CA ARG A 521 25.86 2.65 0.36
C ARG A 521 25.65 1.35 1.15
N ILE A 522 24.40 1.01 1.48
CA ILE A 522 24.07 -0.25 2.16
C ILE A 522 23.94 -1.45 1.21
N GLY A 523 24.06 -1.23 -0.11
CA GLY A 523 23.88 -2.27 -1.12
C GLY A 523 22.44 -2.76 -1.26
N LEU A 524 21.46 -1.89 -1.01
CA LEU A 524 20.05 -2.17 -1.31
C LEU A 524 19.80 -2.08 -2.82
N ILE A 525 20.44 -1.09 -3.44
CA ILE A 525 20.47 -0.86 -4.88
C ILE A 525 21.96 -0.83 -5.26
N PRO A 526 22.37 -1.44 -6.38
CA PRO A 526 23.75 -1.37 -6.82
C PRO A 526 24.26 0.07 -7.01
N GLN A 527 25.49 0.35 -6.54
CA GLN A 527 26.10 1.68 -6.55
C GLN A 527 26.15 2.31 -7.95
N GLU A 528 26.38 1.50 -8.99
CA GLU A 528 26.43 1.96 -10.38
C GLU A 528 25.09 2.52 -10.92
N LEU A 529 23.98 2.29 -10.21
CA LEU A 529 22.67 2.83 -10.57
C LEU A 529 22.33 4.15 -9.85
N PHE A 530 23.18 4.65 -8.96
CA PHE A 530 22.90 5.80 -8.10
C PHE A 530 22.33 7.01 -8.87
N GLU A 531 22.96 7.42 -9.97
CA GLU A 531 22.53 8.58 -10.77
C GLU A 531 21.24 8.35 -11.57
N ARG A 532 20.74 7.11 -11.60
CA ARG A 532 19.58 6.69 -12.41
C ARG A 532 18.30 6.57 -11.57
N ILE A 533 18.39 6.81 -10.25
CA ILE A 533 17.29 6.63 -9.30
C ILE A 533 16.36 7.85 -9.30
N THR A 534 15.05 7.60 -9.43
CA THR A 534 13.99 8.61 -9.32
C THR A 534 12.84 8.06 -8.48
N ALA A 535 12.44 8.78 -7.43
CA ALA A 535 11.24 8.45 -6.67
C ALA A 535 9.97 8.90 -7.39
N ILE A 536 8.94 8.05 -7.43
CA ILE A 536 7.67 8.31 -8.12
C ILE A 536 6.45 8.26 -7.20
N GLY A 537 6.65 8.10 -5.89
CA GLY A 537 5.59 8.18 -4.88
C GLY A 537 4.60 7.02 -4.93
N ASN A 538 3.31 7.29 -4.66
CA ASN A 538 2.26 6.26 -4.76
C ASN A 538 1.88 5.99 -6.23
N ALA A 539 2.76 5.30 -6.95
CA ALA A 539 2.56 4.96 -8.35
C ALA A 539 1.38 4.00 -8.58
N ALA A 540 1.06 3.12 -7.61
CA ALA A 540 -0.11 2.25 -7.68
C ALA A 540 -1.40 3.08 -7.69
N GLY A 541 -1.52 4.05 -6.78
CA GLY A 541 -2.63 5.00 -6.73
C GLY A 541 -2.74 5.86 -8.00
N GLU A 542 -1.63 6.37 -8.53
CA GLU A 542 -1.61 7.10 -9.81
C GLU A 542 -2.08 6.20 -10.97
N GLY A 543 -1.66 4.92 -10.99
CA GLY A 543 -2.13 3.94 -11.96
C GLY A 543 -3.64 3.65 -11.84
N ALA A 544 -4.17 3.55 -10.62
CA ALA A 544 -5.60 3.39 -10.37
C ALA A 544 -6.41 4.58 -10.89
N LYS A 545 -5.91 5.82 -10.71
CA LYS A 545 -6.52 7.02 -11.31
C LYS A 545 -6.44 6.97 -12.84
N ALA A 546 -5.30 6.57 -13.37
CA ALA A 546 -5.06 6.55 -14.82
C ALA A 546 -6.05 5.68 -15.59
N VAL A 547 -6.26 4.45 -15.12
CA VAL A 547 -7.14 3.48 -15.79
C VAL A 547 -8.62 3.84 -15.69
N ILE A 548 -9.06 4.49 -14.62
CA ILE A 548 -10.47 4.90 -14.49
C ILE A 548 -10.77 6.15 -15.32
N LEU A 549 -9.76 7.00 -15.53
CA LEU A 549 -9.84 8.20 -16.37
C LEU A 549 -9.68 7.91 -17.86
N ASN A 550 -9.07 6.78 -18.24
CA ASN A 550 -8.77 6.48 -19.63
C ASN A 550 -8.95 4.98 -19.95
N GLN A 551 -9.95 4.68 -20.77
CA GLN A 551 -10.29 3.32 -21.19
C GLN A 551 -9.17 2.60 -21.95
N GLN A 552 -8.29 3.32 -22.66
CA GLN A 552 -7.15 2.68 -23.34
C GLN A 552 -6.10 2.23 -22.33
N LEU A 553 -5.92 2.98 -21.23
CA LEU A 553 -5.02 2.59 -20.15
C LEU A 553 -5.56 1.39 -19.36
N TRP A 554 -6.89 1.24 -19.26
CA TRP A 554 -7.51 0.02 -18.75
C TRP A 554 -7.17 -1.23 -19.59
N GLU A 555 -7.29 -1.14 -20.92
CA GLU A 555 -6.87 -2.24 -21.82
C GLU A 555 -5.36 -2.48 -21.74
N THR A 556 -4.58 -1.40 -21.65
CA THR A 556 -3.11 -1.46 -21.48
C THR A 556 -2.72 -2.18 -20.20
N ALA A 557 -3.41 -1.93 -19.08
CA ALA A 557 -3.16 -2.65 -17.82
C ALA A 557 -3.33 -4.16 -17.98
N SER A 558 -4.31 -4.59 -18.78
CA SER A 558 -4.53 -5.99 -19.12
C SER A 558 -3.40 -6.59 -19.96
N SER A 559 -2.94 -5.86 -20.99
CA SER A 559 -1.77 -6.25 -21.78
C SER A 559 -0.53 -6.38 -20.91
N LEU A 560 -0.22 -5.34 -20.13
CA LEU A 560 0.94 -5.29 -19.23
C LEU A 560 0.95 -6.47 -18.25
N ALA A 561 -0.18 -6.80 -17.64
CA ALA A 561 -0.26 -7.92 -16.72
C ALA A 561 -0.03 -9.27 -17.42
N SER A 562 -0.59 -9.45 -18.62
CA SER A 562 -0.51 -10.73 -19.35
C SER A 562 0.85 -10.98 -20.02
N GLU A 563 1.54 -9.92 -20.42
CA GLU A 563 2.82 -9.98 -21.14
C GLU A 563 4.04 -9.95 -20.22
N THR A 564 3.87 -9.59 -18.93
CA THR A 564 4.98 -9.51 -17.99
C THR A 564 5.31 -10.92 -17.47
N GLU A 565 6.55 -11.36 -17.67
CA GLU A 565 7.05 -12.63 -17.15
C GLU A 565 7.18 -12.56 -15.63
N PHE A 566 6.75 -13.60 -14.91
CA PHE A 566 6.97 -13.71 -13.47
C PHE A 566 8.12 -14.66 -13.15
N LEU A 567 9.13 -14.16 -12.45
CA LEU A 567 10.26 -14.92 -11.95
C LEU A 567 10.01 -15.30 -10.48
N GLU A 568 9.67 -16.57 -10.25
CA GLU A 568 9.42 -17.12 -8.91
C GLU A 568 10.74 -17.40 -8.17
N LEU A 569 11.23 -16.40 -7.43
CA LEU A 569 12.49 -16.45 -6.69
C LEU A 569 12.56 -17.60 -5.69
N ALA A 570 11.44 -17.95 -5.05
CA ALA A 570 11.37 -19.05 -4.09
C ALA A 570 11.71 -20.42 -4.69
N THR A 571 11.58 -20.56 -6.01
CA THR A 571 11.91 -21.78 -6.76
C THR A 571 13.19 -21.66 -7.57
N SER A 572 13.82 -20.48 -7.58
CA SER A 572 15.06 -20.26 -8.30
C SER A 572 16.22 -20.95 -7.57
N PRO A 573 16.96 -21.85 -8.23
CA PRO A 573 18.09 -22.54 -7.60
C PRO A 573 19.20 -21.58 -7.19
N ASN A 574 19.35 -20.46 -7.90
CA ASN A 574 20.40 -19.48 -7.67
C ASN A 574 20.03 -18.45 -6.59
N PHE A 575 18.76 -18.40 -6.14
CA PHE A 575 18.32 -17.36 -5.21
C PHE A 575 19.06 -17.41 -3.88
N GLN A 576 19.26 -18.61 -3.33
CA GLN A 576 19.90 -18.74 -2.04
C GLN A 576 21.37 -18.32 -2.08
N ASP A 577 22.09 -18.67 -3.15
CA ASP A 577 23.49 -18.29 -3.32
C ASP A 577 23.62 -16.78 -3.51
N CYS A 578 22.83 -16.20 -4.42
CA CYS A 578 22.80 -14.75 -4.65
C CYS A 578 22.38 -13.97 -3.38
N PHE A 579 21.39 -14.45 -2.64
CA PHE A 579 21.00 -13.85 -1.36
C PHE A 579 22.14 -13.85 -0.33
N VAL A 580 22.90 -14.95 -0.24
CA VAL A 580 24.05 -15.04 0.68
C VAL A 580 25.17 -14.11 0.27
N ASP A 581 25.48 -14.03 -1.02
CA ASP A 581 26.49 -13.12 -1.57
C ASP A 581 26.13 -11.66 -1.29
N GLU A 582 24.83 -11.34 -1.32
CA GLU A 582 24.31 -9.99 -1.07
C GLU A 582 24.11 -9.66 0.43
N LEU A 583 24.52 -10.53 1.38
CA LEU A 583 24.41 -10.22 2.82
C LEU A 583 25.45 -9.20 3.31
N GLU A 584 26.67 -9.27 2.80
CA GLU A 584 27.74 -8.34 3.19
C GLU A 584 27.47 -6.94 2.62
N PHE A 585 27.70 -5.90 3.41
CA PHE A 585 27.56 -4.54 2.91
C PHE A 585 28.67 -4.23 1.90
N PRO A 586 28.42 -3.38 0.89
CA PRO A 586 29.46 -2.98 -0.06
C PRO A 586 30.67 -2.37 0.65
N GLU A 587 31.86 -2.72 0.16
CA GLU A 587 33.10 -2.08 0.58
C GLU A 587 33.04 -0.56 0.32
N LYS A 588 33.75 0.21 1.14
CA LYS A 588 33.91 1.63 0.88
C LYS A 588 34.71 1.79 -0.41
N GLU A 589 34.16 2.48 -1.42
CA GLU A 589 34.95 2.86 -2.60
C GLU A 589 36.13 3.71 -2.14
N THR A 590 37.31 3.10 -2.02
CA THR A 590 38.56 3.85 -1.95
C THR A 590 38.74 4.50 -3.31
N GLU A 591 38.75 5.83 -3.36
CA GLU A 591 39.14 6.58 -4.55
C GLU A 591 40.36 5.88 -5.16
N LYS A 592 40.21 5.34 -6.37
CA LYS A 592 41.37 4.88 -7.13
C LYS A 592 42.24 6.12 -7.32
N GLU A 593 43.34 6.19 -6.59
CA GLU A 593 44.38 7.19 -6.79
C GLU A 593 44.72 7.21 -8.29
N GLY A 594 44.30 8.30 -8.95
CA GLY A 594 44.56 8.55 -10.37
C GLY A 594 45.99 9.04 -10.60
#